data_AF-A0A9P6MSK3-F1
#
_entry.id   AF-A0A9P6MSK3-F1
#
_cell.length_a   1.000
_cell.length_b   1.000
_cell.length_c   1.000
_cell.angle_alpha   90.00
_cell.angle_beta   90.00
_cell.angle_gamma   90.00
#
_symmetry.space_group_name_H-M   'P 1'
#
loop_
_entity.id
_entity.type
_entity.pdbx_description
1 polymer ?
#
loop_
_entity_poly.entity_id
_entity_poly.type
_entity_poly.pdbx_seq_one_letter_code
_entity_poly.pdbx_strand_id
1 'polypeptide(L)'
;MFTGEAWGFSGSQRFVQDISNTVNCIKPPASGQGCSFPYYANLEFERINAANIDSILEVGQVGGIRAPAGGTPTLYAHIDNIQPSVSSALQNLVVQAGGSLGNTTGTANSAVPVQAANSDGDQRGLPPSSSMSFLAYRGTIPAVVLTDYQDQMSSYTSQGLDDTWDPVNTINAIQQAASVISKTAWLQAQGVSDATATESCVGDVCINSLTNYHDAFGVGIAMAEDNTYYIKDASKPTWTESTWDPIGLRLFNVTSPGTQRAELVTGIMLTLVSIGAVWYSRRLLEKTL
;
A
#
# COMPACT_ATOMS: atom_id res chain seq x y z
N MET A 1 9.12 -0.23 3.79
CA MET A 1 8.02 -0.20 2.80
C MET A 1 6.80 0.34 3.50
N PHE A 2 6.11 1.31 2.92
CA PHE A 2 4.90 1.87 3.53
C PHE A 2 3.66 1.24 2.90
N THR A 3 2.70 0.86 3.75
CA THR A 3 1.38 0.38 3.34
C THR A 3 0.35 1.48 3.62
N GLY A 4 -0.79 1.45 2.91
CA GLY A 4 -1.83 2.48 3.11
C GLY A 4 -1.53 3.85 2.48
N GLU A 5 -0.53 3.96 1.59
CA GLU A 5 -0.17 5.23 0.96
C GLU A 5 -1.28 5.79 0.06
N ALA A 6 -1.99 4.92 -0.67
CA ALA A 6 -3.15 5.31 -1.49
C ALA A 6 -4.31 5.91 -0.66
N TRP A 7 -4.33 5.64 0.64
CA TRP A 7 -5.36 6.09 1.58
C TRP A 7 -4.85 7.28 2.40
N GLY A 8 -4.33 8.29 1.70
CA GLY A 8 -3.86 9.55 2.29
C GLY A 8 -2.52 9.44 3.01
N PHE A 9 -1.57 8.65 2.50
CA PHE A 9 -0.24 8.48 3.11
C PHE A 9 -0.30 7.93 4.54
N SER A 10 -1.28 7.07 4.83
CA SER A 10 -1.58 6.62 6.20
C SER A 10 -0.39 5.93 6.87
N GLY A 11 0.37 5.12 6.13
CA GLY A 11 1.53 4.41 6.66
C GLY A 11 2.71 5.33 6.92
N SER A 12 3.09 6.14 5.93
CA SER A 12 4.23 7.06 6.07
C SER A 12 3.95 8.17 7.09
N GLN A 13 2.73 8.73 7.15
CA GLN A 13 2.37 9.70 8.18
C GLN A 13 2.41 9.10 9.58
N ARG A 14 1.88 7.87 9.76
CA ARG A 14 1.91 7.17 11.04
C ARG A 14 3.34 6.91 11.49
N PHE A 15 4.16 6.36 10.59
CA PHE A 15 5.56 6.10 10.88
C PHE A 15 6.30 7.38 11.28
N VAL A 16 6.19 8.45 10.48
CA VAL A 16 6.81 9.75 10.78
C VAL A 16 6.33 10.30 12.13
N GLN A 17 5.03 10.20 12.44
CA GLN A 17 4.50 10.61 13.73
C GLN A 17 5.15 9.83 14.87
N ASP A 18 5.31 8.52 14.74
CA ASP A 18 5.83 7.66 15.80
C ASP A 18 7.35 7.80 15.97
N ILE A 19 8.15 7.96 14.90
CA ILE A 19 9.61 8.21 15.01
C ILE A 19 9.97 9.65 15.41
N SER A 20 8.98 10.55 15.45
CA SER A 20 9.16 11.95 15.86
C SER A 20 8.78 12.20 17.31
N ASN A 21 8.12 11.24 17.97
CA ASN A 21 7.63 11.36 19.34
C ASN A 21 8.09 10.15 20.16
N THR A 22 8.37 10.34 21.44
CA THR A 22 8.64 9.19 22.34
C THR A 22 7.34 8.46 22.67
N VAL A 23 7.33 7.13 22.58
CA VAL A 23 6.15 6.35 23.00
C VAL A 23 6.08 6.32 24.51
N ASN A 24 5.00 6.88 25.06
CA ASN A 24 4.69 6.71 26.48
C ASN A 24 3.90 5.42 26.68
N CYS A 25 4.61 4.31 26.95
CA CYS A 25 3.97 3.03 27.20
C CYS A 25 3.31 2.99 28.59
N ILE A 26 1.99 3.12 28.64
CA ILE A 26 1.20 3.13 29.88
C ILE A 26 1.05 1.70 30.42
N LYS A 27 0.84 0.73 29.53
CA LYS A 27 0.75 -0.69 29.90
C LYS A 27 1.85 -1.50 29.22
N PRO A 28 2.78 -2.10 29.97
CA PRO A 28 3.84 -2.92 29.40
C PRO A 28 3.27 -4.19 28.75
N PRO A 29 4.00 -4.81 27.80
CA PRO A 29 3.57 -6.03 27.14
C PRO A 29 3.50 -7.20 28.14
N ALA A 30 2.51 -8.07 27.99
CA ALA A 30 2.38 -9.29 28.79
C ALA A 30 3.55 -10.28 28.56
N SER A 31 4.09 -10.30 27.34
CA SER A 31 5.31 -11.00 26.95
C SER A 31 5.87 -10.39 25.65
N GLY A 32 7.17 -10.53 25.42
CA GLY A 32 7.83 -10.01 24.22
C GLY A 32 8.31 -8.56 24.34
N GLN A 33 8.57 -7.93 23.19
CA GLN A 33 8.91 -6.52 23.06
C GLN A 33 7.67 -5.73 22.63
N GLY A 34 7.64 -4.41 22.85
CA GLY A 34 6.50 -3.57 22.45
C GLY A 34 5.81 -2.84 23.59
N CYS A 35 4.54 -2.50 23.38
CA CYS A 35 3.66 -1.89 24.37
C CYS A 35 2.23 -2.44 24.25
N SER A 36 1.57 -2.72 25.37
CA SER A 36 0.16 -3.16 25.36
C SER A 36 -0.83 -2.00 25.29
N PHE A 37 -0.49 -0.82 25.84
CA PHE A 37 -1.32 0.37 25.68
C PHE A 37 -0.48 1.65 25.79
N PRO A 38 -0.50 2.54 24.77
CA PRO A 38 -1.02 2.30 23.42
C PRO A 38 -0.39 1.05 22.78
N TYR A 39 -1.17 0.31 21.98
CA TYR A 39 -0.69 -0.95 21.41
C TYR A 39 0.41 -0.69 20.37
N TYR A 40 1.55 -1.34 20.56
CA TYR A 40 2.66 -1.41 19.60
C TYR A 40 3.25 -2.82 19.65
N ALA A 41 3.31 -3.50 18.51
CA ALA A 41 3.84 -4.86 18.42
C ALA A 41 5.36 -4.93 18.69
N ASN A 42 6.10 -3.85 18.44
CA ASN A 42 7.50 -3.67 18.79
C ASN A 42 7.79 -2.15 18.96
N LEU A 43 8.92 -1.81 19.59
CA LEU A 43 9.40 -0.43 19.73
C LEU A 43 10.74 -0.19 19.01
N GLU A 44 11.13 -1.10 18.10
CA GLU A 44 12.40 -1.00 17.39
C GLU A 44 12.48 0.28 16.54
N PHE A 45 11.36 0.84 16.11
CA PHE A 45 11.34 2.11 15.38
C PHE A 45 11.86 3.30 16.20
N GLU A 46 11.84 3.25 17.55
CA GLU A 46 12.33 4.35 18.40
C GLU A 46 13.83 4.61 18.25
N ARG A 47 14.58 3.63 17.73
CA ARG A 47 16.00 3.81 17.38
C ARG A 47 16.21 4.77 16.20
N ILE A 48 15.16 5.00 15.40
CA ILE A 48 15.18 5.91 14.26
C ILE A 48 14.68 7.26 14.77
N ASN A 49 15.55 8.26 14.75
CA ASN A 49 15.17 9.62 15.07
C ASN A 49 14.84 10.39 13.79
N ALA A 50 13.62 10.90 13.66
CA ALA A 50 13.18 11.67 12.49
C ALA A 50 14.08 12.87 12.16
N ALA A 51 14.70 13.49 13.18
CA ALA A 51 15.62 14.61 13.01
C ALA A 51 16.96 14.19 12.36
N ASN A 52 17.33 12.91 12.45
CA ASN A 52 18.58 12.37 11.93
C ASN A 52 18.45 11.83 10.49
N ILE A 53 17.26 11.91 9.88
CA ILE A 53 17.08 11.48 8.49
C ILE A 53 17.82 12.43 7.56
N ASP A 54 18.96 11.99 7.03
CA ASP A 54 19.81 12.86 6.22
C ASP A 54 19.25 13.12 4.81
N SER A 55 18.67 12.10 4.19
CA SER A 55 18.11 12.18 2.83
C SER A 55 17.02 11.13 2.60
N ILE A 56 16.20 11.34 1.58
CA ILE A 56 15.14 10.42 1.16
C ILE A 56 15.31 10.08 -0.31
N LEU A 57 15.36 8.78 -0.59
CA LEU A 57 15.29 8.21 -1.92
C LEU A 57 14.05 7.32 -1.98
N GLU A 58 13.08 7.69 -2.82
CA GLU A 58 11.84 6.94 -3.00
C GLU A 58 11.74 6.47 -4.45
N VAL A 59 11.21 5.25 -4.64
CA VAL A 59 10.90 4.68 -5.95
C VAL A 59 9.39 4.63 -6.08
N GLY A 60 8.84 5.32 -7.07
CA GLY A 60 7.39 5.34 -7.33
C GLY A 60 7.11 5.10 -8.79
N GLN A 61 6.36 4.05 -9.13
CA GLN A 61 6.01 3.67 -10.51
C GLN A 61 7.23 3.66 -11.45
N VAL A 62 7.95 2.54 -11.48
CA VAL A 62 9.07 2.32 -12.42
C VAL A 62 8.83 1.13 -13.37
N GLY A 63 7.64 0.54 -13.28
CA GLY A 63 7.28 -0.70 -13.96
C GLY A 63 6.43 -0.52 -15.21
N GLY A 64 5.82 0.65 -15.39
CA GLY A 64 4.93 0.99 -16.50
C GLY A 64 5.66 1.70 -17.65
N ILE A 65 6.99 1.69 -17.65
CA ILE A 65 7.80 2.41 -18.62
C ILE A 65 7.45 2.00 -20.05
N ARG A 66 7.01 2.97 -20.84
CA ARG A 66 6.79 2.80 -22.28
C ARG A 66 7.73 3.76 -22.98
N ALA A 67 8.45 3.28 -23.99
CA ALA A 67 9.15 4.16 -24.90
C ALA A 67 8.11 5.16 -25.46
N PRO A 68 8.34 6.49 -25.37
CA PRO A 68 7.59 7.44 -26.19
C PRO A 68 7.63 6.99 -27.64
N ALA A 69 6.66 7.33 -28.48
CA ALA A 69 6.68 6.91 -29.89
C ALA A 69 7.99 7.40 -30.58
N GLY A 70 8.96 6.48 -30.73
CA GLY A 70 10.31 6.77 -31.24
C GLY A 70 11.36 7.23 -30.22
N GLY A 71 11.06 7.26 -28.91
CA GLY A 71 11.95 7.69 -27.83
C GLY A 71 12.59 6.55 -27.03
N THR A 72 13.59 6.87 -26.20
CA THR A 72 14.20 5.92 -25.26
C THR A 72 13.41 5.89 -23.95
N PRO A 73 13.05 4.71 -23.40
CA PRO A 73 12.52 4.58 -22.04
C PRO A 73 13.42 5.32 -21.06
N THR A 74 12.89 6.26 -20.28
CA THR A 74 13.67 7.14 -19.39
C THR A 74 13.05 7.15 -17.99
N LEU A 75 13.89 7.12 -16.96
CA LEU A 75 13.48 7.36 -15.58
C LEU A 75 13.71 8.83 -15.22
N TYR A 76 12.83 9.39 -14.39
CA TYR A 76 12.85 10.79 -14.00
C TYR A 76 13.02 10.92 -12.49
N ALA A 77 14.00 11.75 -12.09
CA ALA A 77 14.28 12.10 -10.71
C ALA A 77 13.56 13.41 -10.35
N HIS A 78 12.50 13.29 -9.56
CA HIS A 78 11.66 14.40 -9.10
C HIS A 78 12.16 14.97 -7.79
N ILE A 79 12.11 16.29 -7.63
CA ILE A 79 12.40 16.99 -6.39
C ILE A 79 11.29 17.98 -6.05
N ASP A 80 11.22 18.38 -4.80
CA ASP A 80 10.25 19.36 -4.34
C ASP A 80 10.43 20.74 -4.97
N ASN A 81 9.34 21.49 -5.13
CA ASN A 81 9.32 22.82 -5.73
C ASN A 81 9.35 23.96 -4.70
N ILE A 82 9.13 23.68 -3.40
CA ILE A 82 9.14 24.72 -2.35
C ILE A 82 10.58 25.17 -2.07
N GLN A 83 11.52 24.22 -1.97
CA GLN A 83 12.95 24.51 -1.77
C GLN A 83 13.84 23.59 -2.64
N PRO A 84 13.85 23.76 -3.98
CA PRO A 84 14.54 22.85 -4.90
C PRO A 84 16.05 22.78 -4.64
N SER A 85 16.66 23.85 -4.13
CA SER A 85 18.09 23.90 -3.79
C SER A 85 18.50 22.88 -2.72
N VAL A 86 17.59 22.48 -1.83
CA VAL A 86 17.84 21.47 -0.79
C VAL A 86 18.11 20.11 -1.42
N SER A 87 17.39 19.78 -2.49
CA SER A 87 17.42 18.45 -3.11
C SER A 87 18.25 18.40 -4.40
N SER A 88 18.69 19.54 -4.94
CA SER A 88 19.41 19.60 -6.22
C SER A 88 20.73 18.81 -6.21
N ALA A 89 21.48 18.84 -5.11
CA ALA A 89 22.71 18.06 -4.98
C ALA A 89 22.43 16.55 -5.02
N LEU A 90 21.39 16.09 -4.32
CA LEU A 90 20.95 14.70 -4.32
C LEU A 90 20.40 14.27 -5.69
N GLN A 91 19.63 15.14 -6.35
CA GLN A 91 19.12 14.90 -7.70
C GLN A 91 20.26 14.73 -8.70
N ASN A 92 21.26 15.61 -8.66
CA ASN A 92 22.45 15.51 -9.51
C ASN A 92 23.21 14.21 -9.24
N LEU A 93 23.32 13.78 -7.98
CA LEU A 93 23.93 12.51 -7.62
C LEU A 93 23.16 11.31 -8.21
N VAL A 94 21.82 11.32 -8.13
CA VAL A 94 20.95 10.29 -8.72
C VAL A 94 21.10 10.23 -10.24
N VAL A 95 21.09 11.39 -10.92
CA VAL A 95 21.28 11.49 -12.37
C VAL A 95 22.69 11.01 -12.78
N GLN A 96 23.72 11.42 -12.05
CA GLN A 96 25.11 10.98 -12.28
C GLN A 96 25.27 9.47 -12.06
N ALA A 97 24.66 8.93 -11.00
CA ALA A 97 24.64 7.50 -10.73
C ALA A 97 24.01 6.76 -11.92
N GLY A 98 22.86 7.23 -12.42
CA GLY A 98 22.21 6.68 -13.61
C GLY A 98 23.06 6.72 -14.89
N GLY A 99 23.74 7.84 -15.17
CA GLY A 99 24.61 7.95 -16.34
C GLY A 99 25.89 7.11 -16.25
N SER A 100 26.37 6.84 -15.04
CA SER A 100 27.57 6.03 -14.79
C SER A 100 27.32 4.51 -14.79
N LEU A 101 26.05 4.10 -14.73
CA LEU A 101 25.63 2.71 -14.84
C LEU A 101 25.46 2.40 -16.33
N GLY A 102 26.59 2.12 -16.99
CA GLY A 102 26.58 1.56 -18.34
C GLY A 102 25.94 0.16 -18.37
N ASN A 103 25.56 -0.31 -19.56
CA ASN A 103 24.89 -1.59 -19.80
C ASN A 103 25.49 -2.77 -19.00
N THR A 104 24.88 -3.11 -17.87
CA THR A 104 25.38 -4.15 -16.96
C THR A 104 25.03 -5.57 -17.42
N THR A 105 24.27 -5.74 -18.51
CA THR A 105 23.70 -7.04 -18.94
C THR A 105 24.25 -7.57 -20.26
N GLY A 106 25.22 -6.89 -20.89
CA GLY A 106 25.85 -7.38 -22.14
C GLY A 106 24.88 -7.55 -23.31
N THR A 107 23.64 -7.09 -23.19
CA THR A 107 22.60 -7.17 -24.23
C THR A 107 22.54 -5.84 -24.95
N ALA A 108 22.81 -5.82 -26.26
CA ALA A 108 22.75 -4.59 -27.06
C ALA A 108 21.30 -4.05 -27.08
N ASN A 109 21.14 -2.77 -26.76
CA ASN A 109 19.91 -2.09 -26.26
C ASN A 109 19.72 -2.28 -24.75
N SER A 110 19.63 -1.18 -23.97
CA SER A 110 18.91 -1.09 -22.65
C SER A 110 19.59 -0.27 -21.54
N ALA A 111 20.40 0.75 -21.85
CA ALA A 111 20.63 1.79 -20.84
C ALA A 111 19.33 2.61 -20.73
N VAL A 112 18.59 2.44 -19.63
CA VAL A 112 17.46 3.32 -19.30
C VAL A 112 18.07 4.58 -18.68
N PRO A 113 18.16 5.71 -19.42
CA PRO A 113 18.71 6.95 -18.87
C PRO A 113 17.90 7.39 -17.64
N VAL A 114 18.61 8.06 -16.74
CA VAL A 114 17.98 8.82 -15.65
C VAL A 114 18.17 10.29 -15.95
N GLN A 115 17.08 11.05 -15.91
CA GLN A 115 17.09 12.49 -16.12
C GLN A 115 16.44 13.20 -14.94
N ALA A 116 16.78 14.46 -14.74
CA ALA A 116 16.04 15.31 -13.82
C ALA A 116 14.64 15.56 -14.39
N ALA A 117 13.58 15.46 -13.57
CA ALA A 117 12.21 15.65 -14.06
C ALA A 117 11.93 17.07 -14.58
N ASN A 118 12.71 18.05 -14.11
CA ASN A 118 12.69 19.45 -14.52
C ASN A 118 13.64 19.75 -15.71
N SER A 119 14.13 18.74 -16.42
CA SER A 119 15.05 18.90 -17.57
C SER A 119 14.43 19.67 -18.74
N ASP A 120 13.10 19.75 -18.79
CA ASP A 120 12.31 20.54 -19.74
C ASP A 120 12.14 22.00 -19.32
N GLY A 121 12.67 22.40 -18.16
CA GLY A 121 12.59 23.76 -17.62
C GLY A 121 11.46 23.97 -16.60
N ASP A 122 10.61 22.96 -16.36
CA ASP A 122 9.44 23.08 -15.49
C ASP A 122 9.64 22.34 -14.15
N GLN A 123 9.71 23.10 -13.04
CA GLN A 123 9.79 22.53 -11.69
C GLN A 123 8.40 22.20 -11.13
N ARG A 124 7.90 21.00 -11.45
CA ARG A 124 6.54 20.54 -11.10
C ARG A 124 6.35 20.15 -9.63
N GLY A 125 7.44 19.94 -8.89
CA GLY A 125 7.41 19.45 -7.51
C GLY A 125 7.43 17.94 -7.44
N LEU A 126 7.17 17.38 -6.26
CA LEU A 126 7.12 15.93 -6.08
C LEU A 126 5.79 15.34 -6.59
N PRO A 127 5.82 14.20 -7.28
CA PRO A 127 4.60 13.40 -7.47
C PRO A 127 4.08 12.90 -6.12
N PRO A 128 2.80 12.50 -6.00
CA PRO A 128 2.24 11.94 -4.77
C PRO A 128 3.10 10.77 -4.27
N SER A 129 3.75 10.95 -3.12
CA SER A 129 4.75 10.01 -2.62
C SER A 129 4.90 10.10 -1.10
N SER A 130 5.42 9.04 -0.49
CA SER A 130 5.63 8.92 0.96
C SER A 130 6.58 10.00 1.48
N SER A 131 7.52 10.47 0.65
CA SER A 131 8.45 11.57 0.93
C SER A 131 7.73 12.83 1.40
N MET A 132 6.51 13.09 0.90
CA MET A 132 5.70 14.24 1.33
C MET A 132 5.38 14.21 2.83
N SER A 133 5.15 13.02 3.42
CA SER A 133 4.91 12.87 4.86
C SER A 133 6.12 13.28 5.70
N PHE A 134 7.33 12.97 5.24
CA PHE A 134 8.57 13.37 5.89
C PHE A 134 8.86 14.86 5.74
N LEU A 135 8.62 15.41 4.55
CA LEU A 135 8.80 16.85 4.29
C LEU A 135 7.78 17.71 5.04
N ALA A 136 6.57 17.19 5.28
CA ALA A 136 5.59 17.85 6.14
C ALA A 136 6.06 17.97 7.60
N TYR A 137 6.84 17.00 8.09
CA TYR A 137 7.49 17.08 9.41
C TYR A 137 8.72 18.00 9.38
N ARG A 138 9.60 17.83 8.38
CA ARG A 138 10.81 18.65 8.20
C ARG A 138 11.08 18.88 6.71
N GLY A 139 10.73 20.07 6.24
CA GLY A 139 10.88 20.45 4.82
C GLY A 139 12.32 20.64 4.33
N THR A 140 13.32 20.52 5.20
CA THR A 140 14.74 20.68 4.84
C THR A 140 15.44 19.35 4.53
N ILE A 141 14.71 18.24 4.42
CA ILE A 141 15.29 16.95 4.07
C ILE A 141 15.45 16.89 2.54
N PRO A 142 16.67 16.69 2.00
CA PRO A 142 16.86 16.38 0.59
C PRO A 142 16.07 15.13 0.21
N ALA A 143 15.17 15.24 -0.77
CA ALA A 143 14.31 14.14 -1.19
C ALA A 143 14.26 14.04 -2.72
N VAL A 144 14.44 12.82 -3.23
CA VAL A 144 14.28 12.50 -4.65
C VAL A 144 13.32 11.33 -4.80
N VAL A 145 12.32 11.49 -5.68
CA VAL A 145 11.41 10.41 -6.08
C VAL A 145 11.75 10.01 -7.51
N LEU A 146 12.06 8.73 -7.72
CA LEU A 146 12.40 8.16 -9.03
C LEU A 146 11.16 7.48 -9.63
N THR A 147 10.76 7.91 -10.83
CA THR A 147 9.58 7.37 -11.54
C THR A 147 9.85 7.12 -13.02
N ASP A 148 8.92 6.45 -13.71
CA ASP A 148 8.94 6.20 -15.16
C ASP A 148 8.22 7.28 -16.00
N TYR A 149 7.80 8.38 -15.37
CA TYR A 149 7.13 9.50 -16.03
C TYR A 149 7.73 10.85 -15.62
N GLN A 150 7.70 11.81 -16.54
CA GLN A 150 8.20 13.16 -16.28
C GLN A 150 7.13 14.07 -15.67
N ASP A 151 5.93 14.04 -16.25
CA ASP A 151 4.84 14.97 -15.96
C ASP A 151 3.51 14.27 -15.67
N GLN A 152 3.22 13.17 -16.37
CA GLN A 152 1.95 12.44 -16.24
C GLN A 152 2.16 10.94 -16.09
N MET A 153 1.46 10.35 -15.11
CA MET A 153 1.39 8.90 -14.92
C MET A 153 0.61 8.22 -16.05
N SER A 154 0.75 6.89 -16.14
CA SER A 154 -0.06 6.04 -17.02
C SER A 154 -1.55 6.22 -16.75
N SER A 155 -2.37 6.18 -17.81
CA SER A 155 -3.84 6.27 -17.71
C SER A 155 -4.49 5.10 -16.96
N TYR A 156 -3.75 4.01 -16.73
CA TYR A 156 -4.25 2.81 -16.06
C TYR A 156 -3.80 2.70 -14.60
N THR A 157 -3.01 3.65 -14.09
CA THR A 157 -2.49 3.61 -12.72
C THR A 157 -3.58 3.31 -11.70
N SER A 158 -3.40 2.24 -10.92
CA SER A 158 -4.33 1.81 -9.86
C SER A 158 -5.74 1.42 -10.34
N GLN A 159 -5.87 1.00 -11.60
CA GLN A 159 -7.10 0.45 -12.16
C GLN A 159 -6.99 -1.07 -12.36
N GLY A 160 -8.12 -1.75 -12.55
CA GLY A 160 -8.12 -3.21 -12.83
C GLY A 160 -7.44 -3.61 -14.15
N LEU A 161 -7.06 -2.64 -14.99
CA LEU A 161 -6.31 -2.83 -16.25
C LEU A 161 -4.81 -2.53 -16.09
N ASP A 162 -4.34 -2.29 -14.86
CA ASP A 162 -2.92 -2.08 -14.51
C ASP A 162 -2.18 -3.43 -14.43
N ASP A 163 -2.36 -4.28 -15.45
CA ASP A 163 -1.81 -5.63 -15.55
C ASP A 163 -1.00 -5.85 -16.84
N THR A 164 -0.98 -4.85 -17.75
CA THR A 164 -0.24 -4.91 -19.01
C THR A 164 1.11 -4.20 -18.91
N TRP A 165 2.19 -4.93 -19.18
CA TRP A 165 3.56 -4.41 -19.13
C TRP A 165 4.43 -4.95 -20.28
N ASP A 166 5.48 -4.21 -20.64
CA ASP A 166 6.47 -4.61 -21.64
C ASP A 166 7.64 -5.31 -20.94
N PRO A 167 7.82 -6.64 -21.11
CA PRO A 167 8.78 -7.36 -20.30
C PRO A 167 10.21 -6.89 -20.38
N VAL A 168 10.67 -6.53 -21.57
CA VAL A 168 12.06 -6.12 -21.76
C VAL A 168 12.27 -4.76 -21.12
N ASN A 169 11.41 -3.79 -21.42
CA ASN A 169 11.59 -2.42 -20.91
C ASN A 169 11.40 -2.35 -19.39
N THR A 170 10.41 -3.05 -18.84
CA THR A 170 10.16 -3.09 -17.40
C THR A 170 11.30 -3.74 -16.63
N ILE A 171 11.85 -4.88 -17.08
CA ILE A 171 12.99 -5.54 -16.40
C ILE A 171 14.20 -4.59 -16.35
N ASN A 172 14.51 -3.95 -17.48
CA ASN A 172 15.63 -3.03 -17.56
C ASN A 172 15.43 -1.78 -16.69
N ALA A 173 14.21 -1.22 -16.64
CA ALA A 173 13.92 -0.08 -15.78
C ALA A 173 13.96 -0.43 -14.30
N ILE A 174 13.45 -1.59 -13.89
CA ILE A 174 13.56 -2.07 -12.50
C ILE A 174 15.03 -2.27 -12.12
N GLN A 175 15.82 -2.91 -12.99
CA GLN A 175 17.24 -3.12 -12.74
C GLN A 175 17.99 -1.78 -12.64
N GLN A 176 17.68 -0.83 -13.52
CA GLN A 176 18.27 0.50 -13.49
C GLN A 176 17.88 1.24 -12.21
N ALA A 177 16.60 1.29 -11.86
CA ALA A 177 16.12 1.93 -10.63
C ALA A 177 16.81 1.33 -9.40
N ALA A 178 16.87 0.00 -9.29
CA ALA A 178 17.55 -0.68 -8.20
C ALA A 178 19.05 -0.33 -8.13
N SER A 179 19.74 -0.30 -9.27
CA SER A 179 21.16 0.01 -9.35
C SER A 179 21.46 1.47 -8.99
N VAL A 180 20.63 2.41 -9.47
CA VAL A 180 20.73 3.84 -9.20
C VAL A 180 20.51 4.13 -7.73
N ILE A 181 19.44 3.59 -7.14
CA ILE A 181 19.12 3.78 -5.72
C ILE A 181 20.22 3.18 -4.85
N SER A 182 20.69 1.97 -5.17
CA SER A 182 21.76 1.31 -4.40
C SER A 182 23.07 2.10 -4.46
N LYS A 183 23.48 2.56 -5.65
CA LYS A 183 24.70 3.35 -5.83
C LYS A 183 24.59 4.71 -5.15
N THR A 184 23.45 5.39 -5.28
CA THR A 184 23.21 6.69 -4.64
C THR A 184 23.23 6.54 -3.11
N ALA A 185 22.55 5.54 -2.57
CA ALA A 185 22.55 5.24 -1.15
C ALA A 185 23.97 4.93 -0.64
N TRP A 186 24.76 4.15 -1.39
CA TRP A 186 26.15 3.86 -1.03
C TRP A 186 27.04 5.11 -1.05
N LEU A 187 26.90 5.98 -2.04
CA LEU A 187 27.63 7.25 -2.13
C LEU A 187 27.23 8.20 -0.99
N GLN A 188 25.94 8.22 -0.62
CA GLN A 188 25.41 9.03 0.48
C GLN A 188 25.84 8.52 1.86
N ALA A 189 25.93 7.19 2.04
CA ALA A 189 26.21 6.56 3.32
C ALA A 189 27.70 6.41 3.66
N GLN A 190 28.61 6.95 2.84
CA GLN A 190 30.04 6.89 3.13
C GLN A 190 30.35 7.51 4.50
N GLY A 191 30.80 6.70 5.45
CA GLY A 191 31.14 7.14 6.81
C GLY A 191 30.14 6.78 7.91
N VAL A 192 29.10 5.98 7.63
CA VAL A 192 28.14 5.49 8.65
C VAL A 192 28.54 4.10 9.14
N SER A 193 28.42 3.85 10.45
CA SER A 193 28.67 2.54 11.08
C SER A 193 27.42 1.66 11.10
N ASP A 194 27.59 0.36 10.89
CA ASP A 194 26.50 -0.62 10.92
C ASP A 194 25.84 -0.74 12.31
N ALA A 195 24.51 -0.88 12.31
CA ALA A 195 23.72 -1.17 13.51
C ALA A 195 23.62 -2.69 13.77
N THR A 196 23.51 -3.08 15.04
CA THR A 196 23.36 -4.47 15.46
C THR A 196 22.01 -5.06 15.04
N ALA A 197 22.02 -6.24 14.39
CA ALA A 197 20.84 -6.94 13.90
C ALA A 197 20.18 -7.85 14.96
N THR A 198 18.88 -8.09 14.82
CA THR A 198 18.08 -8.99 15.67
C THR A 198 17.76 -10.31 14.95
N GLU A 199 17.63 -11.42 15.67
CA GLU A 199 17.43 -12.75 15.08
C GLU A 199 15.95 -13.06 14.83
N SER A 200 15.63 -13.63 13.66
CA SER A 200 14.30 -14.13 13.29
C SER A 200 14.42 -15.51 12.63
N CYS A 201 13.67 -16.50 13.11
CA CYS A 201 13.77 -17.87 12.59
C CYS A 201 12.65 -18.21 11.59
N VAL A 202 13.03 -18.67 10.40
CA VAL A 202 12.13 -19.11 9.32
C VAL A 202 12.56 -20.50 8.88
N GLY A 203 11.70 -21.51 9.08
CA GLY A 203 11.96 -22.89 8.66
C GLY A 203 13.22 -23.51 9.28
N ASP A 204 13.33 -23.47 10.62
CA ASP A 204 14.48 -23.95 11.41
C ASP A 204 15.82 -23.24 11.14
N VAL A 205 15.83 -22.18 10.34
CA VAL A 205 17.00 -21.33 10.11
C VAL A 205 16.76 -19.97 10.73
N CYS A 206 17.63 -19.58 11.64
CA CYS A 206 17.60 -18.26 12.25
C CYS A 206 18.45 -17.27 11.45
N ILE A 207 17.84 -16.14 11.10
CA ILE A 207 18.39 -15.10 10.23
C ILE A 207 18.45 -13.82 11.04
N ASN A 208 19.63 -13.21 11.12
CA ASN A 208 19.78 -11.88 11.69
C ASN A 208 19.30 -10.83 10.69
N SER A 209 18.26 -10.11 11.06
CA SER A 209 17.64 -9.06 10.26
C SER A 209 17.20 -7.87 11.11
N LEU A 210 17.13 -6.70 10.48
CA LEU A 210 16.61 -5.47 11.05
C LEU A 210 15.16 -5.17 10.61
N THR A 211 14.52 -6.14 9.96
CA THR A 211 13.17 -6.02 9.44
C THR A 211 12.15 -6.10 10.58
N ASN A 212 11.39 -5.02 10.76
CA ASN A 212 10.33 -4.93 11.75
C ASN A 212 9.03 -4.45 11.11
N TYR A 213 7.89 -4.94 11.61
CA TYR A 213 6.58 -4.42 11.25
C TYR A 213 6.30 -3.11 12.00
N HIS A 214 5.50 -2.25 11.39
CA HIS A 214 5.01 -1.02 11.99
C HIS A 214 3.57 -0.79 11.54
N ASP A 215 2.74 -0.25 12.41
CA ASP A 215 1.35 0.00 12.11
C ASP A 215 1.20 1.09 11.04
N ALA A 216 0.18 0.94 10.19
CA ALA A 216 -0.04 1.76 9.01
C ALA A 216 -1.52 2.13 8.82
N PHE A 217 -2.14 2.68 9.87
CA PHE A 217 -3.49 3.24 9.81
C PHE A 217 -3.44 4.75 10.00
N GLY A 218 -4.43 5.44 9.43
CA GLY A 218 -4.47 6.90 9.33
C GLY A 218 -4.29 7.60 10.66
N VAL A 219 -3.51 8.69 10.67
CA VAL A 219 -3.17 9.46 11.88
C VAL A 219 -4.37 10.18 12.51
N GLY A 220 -5.50 10.26 11.80
CA GLY A 220 -6.77 10.73 12.34
C GLY A 220 -7.50 9.71 13.21
N ILE A 221 -7.08 8.45 13.20
CA ILE A 221 -7.68 7.36 13.97
C ILE A 221 -6.77 7.04 15.17
N ALA A 222 -7.39 6.69 16.30
CA ALA A 222 -6.73 6.16 17.47
C ALA A 222 -7.46 4.92 18.01
N MET A 223 -6.72 4.06 18.70
CA MET A 223 -7.25 2.87 19.36
C MET A 223 -7.48 3.18 20.85
N ALA A 224 -8.64 2.82 21.36
CA ALA A 224 -8.96 2.86 22.78
C ALA A 224 -8.50 1.57 23.49
N GLU A 225 -8.50 1.57 24.81
CA GLU A 225 -8.02 0.45 25.62
C GLU A 225 -8.87 -0.83 25.45
N ASP A 226 -10.13 -0.68 25.07
CA ASP A 226 -11.06 -1.78 24.77
C ASP A 226 -10.91 -2.32 23.32
N ASN A 227 -9.82 -1.95 22.63
CA ASN A 227 -9.54 -2.27 21.23
C ASN A 227 -10.56 -1.69 20.22
N THR A 228 -11.37 -0.71 20.61
CA THR A 228 -12.20 0.03 19.67
C THR A 228 -11.42 1.16 19.01
N TYR A 229 -11.77 1.49 17.77
CA TYR A 229 -11.18 2.62 17.05
C TYR A 229 -12.12 3.82 17.09
N TYR A 230 -11.56 5.01 17.27
CA TYR A 230 -12.30 6.27 17.22
C TYR A 230 -11.55 7.34 16.41
N ILE A 231 -12.30 8.31 15.90
CA ILE A 231 -11.73 9.45 15.17
C ILE A 231 -11.20 10.45 16.19
N LYS A 232 -9.87 10.59 16.26
CA LYS A 232 -9.18 11.58 17.07
C LYS A 232 -9.08 12.93 16.35
N ASP A 233 -8.87 12.91 15.04
CA ASP A 233 -8.73 14.11 14.21
C ASP A 233 -9.30 13.85 12.80
N ALA A 234 -10.42 14.52 12.49
CA ALA A 234 -11.10 14.37 11.20
C ALA A 234 -10.42 15.12 10.04
N SER A 235 -9.42 15.97 10.32
CA SER A 235 -8.64 16.66 9.28
C SER A 235 -7.54 15.78 8.66
N LYS A 236 -7.31 14.61 9.27
CA LYS A 236 -6.28 13.64 8.89
C LYS A 236 -6.92 12.42 8.21
N PRO A 237 -6.13 11.51 7.60
CA PRO A 237 -6.67 10.30 7.00
C PRO A 237 -7.44 9.45 8.03
N THR A 238 -8.70 9.15 7.71
CA THR A 238 -9.62 8.36 8.55
C THR A 238 -10.38 7.31 7.73
N TRP A 239 -9.72 6.69 6.76
CA TRP A 239 -10.33 5.66 5.91
C TRP A 239 -10.66 4.41 6.74
N THR A 240 -11.91 3.95 6.64
CA THR A 240 -12.39 2.73 7.28
C THR A 240 -13.16 1.91 6.26
N GLU A 241 -12.84 0.62 6.19
CA GLU A 241 -13.59 -0.32 5.36
C GLU A 241 -14.81 -0.84 6.14
N SER A 242 -15.96 -0.96 5.47
CA SER A 242 -17.14 -1.59 6.08
C SER A 242 -16.82 -3.05 6.37
N THR A 243 -17.37 -3.61 7.44
CA THR A 243 -17.47 -5.06 7.57
C THR A 243 -18.58 -5.58 6.65
N TRP A 244 -18.43 -6.80 6.13
CA TRP A 244 -19.45 -7.46 5.31
C TRP A 244 -19.62 -8.93 5.72
N ASP A 245 -20.86 -9.41 5.61
CA ASP A 245 -21.13 -10.84 5.56
C ASP A 245 -20.60 -11.44 4.24
N PRO A 246 -20.31 -12.76 4.16
CA PRO A 246 -19.70 -13.37 2.98
C PRO A 246 -20.37 -12.97 1.65
N ILE A 247 -19.58 -12.38 0.76
CA ILE A 247 -20.05 -11.94 -0.57
C ILE A 247 -20.07 -13.15 -1.50
N GLY A 248 -21.25 -13.45 -2.06
CA GLY A 248 -21.43 -14.56 -3.01
C GLY A 248 -22.24 -14.13 -4.22
N LEU A 249 -21.81 -14.58 -5.40
CA LEU A 249 -22.57 -14.45 -6.65
C LEU A 249 -23.13 -15.82 -7.04
N ARG A 250 -24.44 -15.90 -7.25
CA ARG A 250 -25.10 -17.13 -7.71
C ARG A 250 -26.00 -16.86 -8.91
N LEU A 251 -25.91 -17.74 -9.91
CA LEU A 251 -26.79 -17.73 -11.08
C LEU A 251 -27.72 -18.94 -10.99
N PHE A 252 -29.02 -18.70 -11.12
CA PHE A 252 -30.02 -19.77 -11.13
C PHE A 252 -31.22 -19.36 -11.97
N ASN A 253 -31.90 -20.36 -12.55
CA ASN A 253 -33.14 -20.14 -13.26
C ASN A 253 -34.25 -19.79 -12.26
N VAL A 254 -35.01 -18.74 -12.57
CA VAL A 254 -36.15 -18.31 -11.75
C VAL A 254 -37.43 -18.81 -12.40
N THR A 255 -38.21 -19.59 -11.65
CA THR A 255 -39.54 -20.06 -12.08
C THR A 255 -40.47 -18.88 -12.32
N SER A 256 -41.33 -18.95 -13.35
CA SER A 256 -42.26 -17.85 -13.66
C SER A 256 -43.23 -17.59 -12.51
N PRO A 257 -43.64 -16.32 -12.26
CA PRO A 257 -44.61 -16.00 -11.22
C PRO A 257 -45.97 -16.71 -11.41
N GLY A 258 -46.36 -16.99 -12.66
CA GLY A 258 -47.58 -17.74 -12.97
C GLY A 258 -47.50 -19.17 -12.46
N THR A 259 -46.38 -19.85 -12.72
CA THR A 259 -46.13 -21.21 -12.21
C THR A 259 -46.06 -21.24 -10.69
N GLN A 260 -45.37 -20.27 -10.06
CA GLN A 260 -45.30 -20.17 -8.59
C GLN A 260 -46.69 -19.98 -7.96
N ARG A 261 -47.55 -19.14 -8.55
CA ARG A 261 -48.93 -18.94 -8.09
C ARG A 261 -49.77 -20.20 -8.28
N ALA A 262 -49.65 -20.86 -9.43
CA ALA A 262 -50.38 -22.09 -9.71
C ALA A 262 -49.99 -23.21 -8.73
N GLU A 263 -48.69 -23.37 -8.44
CA GLU A 263 -48.16 -24.32 -7.47
C GLU A 263 -48.71 -24.05 -6.07
N LEU A 264 -48.66 -22.79 -5.61
CA LEU A 264 -49.19 -22.39 -4.31
C LEU A 264 -50.70 -22.65 -4.19
N VAL A 265 -51.49 -22.25 -5.19
CA VAL A 265 -52.96 -22.44 -5.17
C VAL A 265 -53.31 -23.93 -5.20
N THR A 266 -52.62 -24.71 -6.03
CA THR A 266 -52.81 -26.17 -6.09
C THR A 266 -52.49 -26.82 -4.75
N GLY A 267 -51.38 -26.40 -4.11
CA GLY A 267 -51.00 -26.85 -2.77
C GLY A 267 -52.08 -26.56 -1.72
N ILE A 268 -52.57 -25.32 -1.66
CA ILE A 268 -53.65 -24.92 -0.72
C ILE A 268 -54.91 -25.76 -0.93
N MET A 269 -55.34 -25.95 -2.18
CA MET A 269 -56.54 -26.71 -2.50
C MET A 269 -56.40 -28.18 -2.07
N LEU A 270 -55.26 -28.82 -2.35
CA LEU A 270 -54.99 -30.20 -1.92
C LEU A 270 -54.99 -30.33 -0.39
N THR A 271 -54.43 -29.35 0.33
CA THR A 271 -54.45 -29.34 1.80
C THR A 271 -55.88 -29.22 2.33
N LEU A 272 -56.70 -28.31 1.80
CA LEU A 272 -58.10 -28.15 2.22
C LEU A 272 -58.93 -29.40 1.93
N VAL A 273 -58.75 -30.01 0.77
CA VAL A 273 -59.42 -31.28 0.41
C VAL A 273 -59.02 -32.39 1.38
N SER A 274 -57.73 -32.48 1.72
CA SER A 274 -57.23 -33.49 2.66
C SER A 274 -57.80 -33.29 4.06
N ILE A 275 -57.83 -32.05 4.56
CA ILE A 275 -58.46 -31.72 5.85
C ILE A 275 -59.94 -32.10 5.84
N GLY A 276 -60.66 -31.74 4.78
CA GLY A 276 -62.07 -32.08 4.61
C GLY A 276 -62.30 -33.60 4.59
N ALA A 277 -61.47 -34.34 3.86
CA ALA A 277 -61.55 -35.80 3.77
C ALA A 277 -61.27 -36.48 5.13
N VAL A 278 -60.27 -36.02 5.87
CA VAL A 278 -59.96 -36.52 7.22
C VAL A 278 -61.11 -36.22 8.18
N TRP A 279 -61.61 -34.98 8.19
CA TRP A 279 -62.74 -34.59 9.04
C TRP A 279 -63.98 -35.42 8.74
N TYR A 280 -64.29 -35.64 7.46
CA TYR A 280 -65.41 -36.46 7.04
C TYR A 280 -65.23 -37.94 7.42
N SER A 281 -64.04 -38.50 7.19
CA SER A 281 -63.72 -39.90 7.52
C SER A 281 -63.82 -40.16 9.02
N ARG A 282 -63.30 -39.24 9.86
CA ARG A 282 -63.45 -39.30 11.31
C ARG A 282 -64.91 -39.33 11.73
N ARG A 283 -65.73 -38.43 11.15
CA ARG A 283 -67.16 -38.35 11.45
C ARG A 283 -67.94 -39.60 11.01
N LEU A 284 -67.51 -40.26 9.93
CA LEU A 284 -68.10 -41.54 9.51
C LEU A 284 -67.72 -42.67 10.46
N LEU A 285 -66.44 -42.77 10.83
CA LEU A 285 -65.95 -43.82 11.74
C LEU A 285 -66.58 -43.69 13.14
N GLU A 286 -66.74 -42.47 13.65
CA GLU A 286 -67.46 -42.20 14.91
C GLU A 286 -68.96 -42.55 14.87
N LYS A 287 -69.55 -42.74 13.69
CA LYS A 287 -70.95 -43.18 13.53
C LYS A 287 -71.11 -44.69 13.36
N THR A 288 -70.04 -45.39 12.99
CA THR A 288 -70.06 -46.83 12.68
C THR A 288 -69.45 -47.72 13.77
N LEU A 289 -68.74 -47.13 14.74
CA LEU A 289 -68.30 -47.74 16.00
C LEU A 289 -69.22 -47.30 17.14
#